data_AF-A0A3N7HAQ1-F1
#
_entry.id   AF-A0A3N7HAQ1-F1
#
_cell.length_a   1.000
_cell.length_b   1.000
_cell.length_c   1.000
_cell.angle_alpha   90.00
_cell.angle_beta   90.00
_cell.angle_gamma   90.00
#
_symmetry.space_group_name_H-M   'P 1'
#
loop_
_entity.id
_entity.type
_entity.pdbx_description
1 polymer ?
#
loop_
_entity_poly.entity_id
_entity_poly.type
_entity_poly.pdbx_seq_one_letter_code
_entity_poly.pdbx_strand_id
1 'polypeptide(L)'
;MDGQLYQDTLEHCSLVKDLELLPYGDLTEIGERGVNLSGGQKQRIQLARALYQNADIYLLDDPFSAVDAHTATSLFNEYIMGALSGKTVLLVTHQVDFLPAFDSVMLMAVGEILQAAPYHQLLSSSQEFQGLVNAHKETAGSERLTEGNDPQREGLPAREIKNSHIEKQHRTSQGDQLIKQEEKEVGDTGFKPYIQYLNQNKGYLYFSLAAFSHLLFAIGQISQNSWMATNVDDPHISTLRLIAVYLCIGIISMLFLLCRSIFVVVLGIQSSKSLFSQLLNSLFRAPMSFYDSTPLGRILSRVASDLSIVDLDVSFSFIFVVGSTTNAYSNLGVLAVITWQVLFISIPMVYLAIRLQRYYFASAKEMMRINGTTKSLVANHLAEFCCRSHDNKGLQGGRTFL
;
A
#
# COMPACT_ATOMS: atom_id res chain seq x y z
N MET A 1 -25.84 6.53 -17.90
CA MET A 1 -26.43 6.72 -16.57
C MET A 1 -27.82 7.24 -16.80
N ASP A 2 -28.83 6.48 -16.39
CA ASP A 2 -30.19 7.01 -16.33
C ASP A 2 -30.28 7.92 -15.10
N GLY A 3 -30.44 9.22 -15.33
CA GLY A 3 -30.38 10.24 -14.28
C GLY A 3 -31.58 10.20 -13.34
N GLN A 4 -32.75 9.75 -13.83
CA GLN A 4 -33.95 9.61 -13.01
C GLN A 4 -33.83 8.40 -12.08
N LEU A 5 -33.46 7.24 -12.63
CA LEU A 5 -33.21 6.03 -11.83
C LEU A 5 -32.16 6.25 -10.74
N TYR A 6 -31.12 7.04 -11.03
CA TYR A 6 -30.09 7.39 -10.06
C TYR A 6 -30.65 8.22 -8.90
N GLN A 7 -31.42 9.27 -9.22
CA GLN A 7 -32.03 10.13 -8.22
C GLN A 7 -33.04 9.37 -7.36
N ASP A 8 -33.90 8.56 -7.98
CA ASP A 8 -34.88 7.73 -7.28
C ASP A 8 -34.18 6.74 -6.31
N THR A 9 -33.06 6.16 -6.74
CA THR A 9 -32.26 5.26 -5.90
C THR A 9 -31.69 5.98 -4.67
N LEU A 10 -31.17 7.20 -4.85
CA LEU A 10 -30.63 7.99 -3.75
C LEU A 10 -31.69 8.40 -2.74
N GLU A 11 -32.90 8.71 -3.21
CA GLU A 11 -34.05 9.03 -2.37
C GLU A 11 -34.52 7.81 -1.58
N HIS A 12 -34.75 6.67 -2.23
CA HIS A 12 -35.17 5.42 -1.56
C HIS A 12 -34.16 4.86 -0.57
N CYS A 13 -32.88 5.19 -0.71
CA CYS A 13 -31.83 4.81 0.23
C CYS A 13 -31.54 5.89 1.28
N SER A 14 -32.29 7.00 1.32
CA SER A 14 -32.07 8.12 2.25
C SER A 14 -30.63 8.68 2.22
N LEU A 15 -29.96 8.63 1.06
CA LEU A 15 -28.56 9.05 0.89
C LEU A 15 -28.40 10.54 0.58
N VAL A 16 -29.47 11.23 0.19
CA VAL A 16 -29.43 12.64 -0.24
C VAL A 16 -28.78 13.54 0.84
N LYS A 17 -29.20 13.38 2.10
CA LYS A 17 -28.65 14.13 3.24
C LYS A 17 -27.19 13.81 3.52
N ASP A 18 -26.76 12.56 3.31
CA ASP A 18 -25.38 12.15 3.50
C ASP A 18 -24.47 12.78 2.45
N LEU A 19 -24.92 12.82 1.19
CA LEU A 19 -24.16 13.40 0.09
C LEU A 19 -23.98 14.92 0.26
N GLU A 20 -25.00 15.63 0.74
CA GLU A 20 -24.91 17.08 1.02
C GLU A 20 -23.87 17.42 2.10
N LEU A 21 -23.61 16.50 3.03
CA LEU A 21 -22.62 16.68 4.09
C LEU A 21 -21.17 16.42 3.61
N LEU A 22 -20.99 15.79 2.45
CA LEU A 22 -19.65 15.50 1.92
C LEU A 22 -18.99 16.75 1.32
N PRO A 23 -17.67 16.93 1.46
CA PRO A 23 -16.96 18.14 1.02
C PRO A 23 -17.12 18.47 -0.46
N TYR A 24 -17.27 17.45 -1.32
CA TYR A 24 -17.45 17.60 -2.76
C TYR A 24 -18.78 16.98 -3.24
N GLY A 25 -19.74 16.81 -2.33
CA GLY A 25 -21.02 16.17 -2.65
C GLY A 25 -20.84 14.76 -3.20
N ASP A 26 -21.57 14.45 -4.28
CA ASP A 26 -21.54 13.17 -5.00
C ASP A 26 -20.18 12.83 -5.63
N LEU A 27 -19.35 13.84 -5.93
CA LEU A 27 -18.03 13.65 -6.54
C LEU A 27 -16.91 13.45 -5.51
N THR A 28 -17.26 13.24 -4.25
CA THR A 28 -16.28 13.01 -3.18
C THR A 28 -15.60 11.66 -3.35
N GLU A 29 -14.27 11.67 -3.43
CA GLU A 29 -13.49 10.43 -3.46
C GLU A 29 -13.71 9.63 -2.17
N ILE A 30 -14.11 8.37 -2.33
CA ILE A 30 -14.25 7.43 -1.23
C ILE A 30 -12.91 6.76 -1.00
N GLY A 31 -12.36 6.90 0.21
CA GLY A 31 -11.08 6.30 0.60
C GLY A 31 -11.12 4.77 0.54
N GLU A 32 -9.96 4.12 0.60
CA GLU A 32 -9.89 2.66 0.56
C GLU A 32 -10.82 2.02 1.59
N ARG A 33 -11.63 1.03 1.17
CA ARG A 33 -12.66 0.38 2.01
C ARG A 33 -13.67 1.36 2.66
N GLY A 34 -13.84 2.55 2.08
CA GLY A 34 -14.75 3.59 2.54
C GLY A 34 -14.39 4.18 3.89
N VAL A 35 -13.11 4.29 4.25
CA VAL A 35 -12.68 4.82 5.56
C VAL A 35 -13.31 6.17 5.92
N ASN A 36 -13.67 7.00 4.94
CA ASN A 36 -14.33 8.29 5.11
C ASN A 36 -15.84 8.22 5.43
N LEU A 37 -16.45 7.04 5.43
CA LEU A 37 -17.88 6.84 5.62
C LEU A 37 -18.17 6.13 6.94
N SER A 38 -19.28 6.49 7.59
CA SER A 38 -19.79 5.75 8.75
C SER A 38 -20.27 4.36 8.35
N GLY A 39 -20.42 3.44 9.33
CA GLY A 39 -20.93 2.09 9.08
C GLY A 39 -22.29 2.10 8.37
N GLY A 40 -23.24 2.91 8.87
CA GLY A 40 -24.55 3.07 8.26
C GLY A 40 -24.50 3.67 6.85
N GLN A 41 -23.63 4.65 6.60
CA GLN A 41 -23.43 5.21 5.25
C GLN A 41 -22.89 4.15 4.28
N LYS A 42 -21.94 3.31 4.70
CA LYS A 42 -21.43 2.21 3.86
C LYS A 42 -22.54 1.23 3.49
N GLN A 43 -23.39 0.85 4.46
CA GLN A 43 -24.53 -0.03 4.22
C GLN A 43 -25.52 0.59 3.24
N ARG A 44 -25.90 1.86 3.44
CA ARG A 44 -26.81 2.57 2.53
C ARG A 44 -26.26 2.64 1.10
N ILE A 45 -24.97 2.92 0.92
CA ILE A 45 -24.34 2.92 -0.41
C ILE A 45 -24.32 1.51 -1.02
N GLN A 46 -24.11 0.46 -0.24
CA GLN A 46 -24.20 -0.94 -0.72
C GLN A 46 -25.63 -1.27 -1.19
N LEU A 47 -26.65 -0.86 -0.43
CA LEU A 47 -28.05 -1.03 -0.80
C LEU A 47 -28.39 -0.24 -2.07
N ALA A 48 -27.96 1.02 -2.16
CA ALA A 48 -28.14 1.83 -3.37
C ALA A 48 -27.51 1.17 -4.61
N ARG A 49 -26.31 0.59 -4.47
CA ARG A 49 -25.65 -0.17 -5.56
C ARG A 49 -26.48 -1.38 -5.99
N ALA A 50 -27.09 -2.11 -5.05
CA ALA A 50 -27.94 -3.25 -5.35
C ALA A 50 -29.24 -2.83 -6.04
N LEU A 51 -29.89 -1.77 -5.54
CA LEU A 51 -31.13 -1.25 -6.12
C LEU A 51 -30.91 -0.72 -7.54
N TYR A 52 -29.83 0.05 -7.76
CA TYR A 52 -29.50 0.61 -9.07
C TYR A 52 -29.26 -0.45 -10.15
N GLN A 53 -28.80 -1.65 -9.76
CA GLN A 53 -28.61 -2.75 -10.71
C GLN A 53 -29.93 -3.32 -11.25
N ASN A 54 -31.04 -3.11 -10.54
CA ASN A 54 -32.38 -3.58 -10.91
C ASN A 54 -32.44 -5.09 -11.25
N ALA A 55 -31.99 -5.92 -10.32
CA ALA A 55 -32.04 -7.39 -10.45
C ALA A 55 -33.47 -7.94 -10.26
N ASP A 56 -33.70 -9.21 -10.59
CA ASP A 56 -34.99 -9.88 -10.31
C ASP A 56 -35.06 -10.46 -8.89
N ILE A 57 -33.92 -10.87 -8.33
CA ILE A 57 -33.77 -11.49 -7.01
C ILE A 57 -32.77 -10.68 -6.19
N TYR A 58 -33.16 -10.32 -4.96
CA TYR A 58 -32.35 -9.61 -3.99
C TYR A 58 -32.06 -10.51 -2.79
N LEU A 59 -30.77 -10.68 -2.48
CA LEU A 59 -30.30 -11.39 -1.29
C LEU A 59 -29.67 -10.36 -0.35
N LEU A 60 -30.29 -10.13 0.80
CA LEU A 60 -29.89 -9.12 1.76
C LEU A 60 -29.47 -9.79 3.06
N ASP A 61 -28.20 -9.63 3.43
CA ASP A 61 -27.63 -10.18 4.66
C ASP A 61 -27.45 -9.07 5.71
N ASP A 62 -28.37 -9.03 6.68
CA ASP A 62 -28.46 -8.07 7.78
C ASP A 62 -28.19 -6.58 7.41
N PRO A 63 -28.98 -6.03 6.46
CA PRO A 63 -28.71 -4.72 5.85
C PRO A 63 -28.93 -3.51 6.78
N PHE A 64 -29.55 -3.70 7.94
CA PHE A 64 -29.94 -2.63 8.87
C PHE A 64 -29.08 -2.57 10.15
N SER A 65 -28.08 -3.43 10.27
CA SER A 65 -27.31 -3.60 11.52
C SER A 65 -26.47 -2.40 11.96
N ALA A 66 -26.01 -1.56 11.02
CA ALA A 66 -25.19 -0.38 11.33
C ALA A 66 -25.98 0.94 11.21
N VAL A 67 -27.31 0.86 11.15
CA VAL A 67 -28.22 1.99 10.98
C VAL A 67 -29.09 2.16 12.24
N ASP A 68 -29.36 3.39 12.63
CA ASP A 68 -30.26 3.68 13.77
C ASP A 68 -31.70 3.23 13.49
N ALA A 69 -32.47 2.93 14.54
CA ALA A 69 -33.81 2.35 14.40
C ALA A 69 -34.80 3.20 13.57
N HIS A 70 -34.72 4.54 13.68
CA HIS A 70 -35.59 5.44 12.92
C HIS A 70 -35.25 5.38 11.42
N THR A 71 -33.97 5.47 11.09
CA THR A 71 -33.51 5.36 9.70
C THR A 71 -33.74 3.96 9.14
N ALA A 72 -33.58 2.91 9.95
CA ALA A 72 -33.87 1.54 9.54
C ALA A 72 -35.35 1.35 9.19
N THR A 73 -36.26 1.93 9.97
CA THR A 73 -37.70 1.89 9.68
C THR A 73 -38.06 2.67 8.41
N SER A 74 -37.45 3.83 8.21
CA SER A 74 -37.65 4.65 7.01
C SER A 74 -37.15 3.90 5.77
N LEU A 75 -35.94 3.34 5.85
CA LEU A 75 -35.33 2.58 4.77
C LEU A 75 -36.12 1.29 4.51
N PHE A 76 -36.63 0.60 5.52
CA PHE A 76 -37.49 -0.58 5.34
C PHE A 76 -38.73 -0.25 4.50
N ASN A 77 -39.42 0.84 4.84
CA ASN A 77 -40.65 1.24 4.14
C ASN A 77 -40.38 1.73 2.72
N GLU A 78 -39.37 2.58 2.53
CA GLU A 78 -39.08 3.18 1.22
C GLU A 78 -38.38 2.19 0.27
N TYR A 79 -37.44 1.39 0.79
CA TYR A 79 -36.61 0.47 0.01
C TYR A 79 -37.28 -0.90 -0.18
N ILE A 80 -37.63 -1.60 0.91
CA ILE A 80 -38.18 -2.96 0.82
C ILE A 80 -39.65 -2.91 0.39
N MET A 81 -40.48 -2.14 1.09
CA MET A 81 -41.93 -2.10 0.79
C MET A 81 -42.27 -1.23 -0.43
N GLY A 82 -41.44 -0.22 -0.73
CA GLY A 82 -41.62 0.65 -1.90
C GLY A 82 -40.91 0.09 -3.13
N ALA A 83 -39.60 0.34 -3.22
CA ALA A 83 -38.81 0.09 -4.43
C ALA A 83 -38.73 -1.39 -4.83
N LEU A 84 -38.74 -2.31 -3.86
CA LEU A 84 -38.65 -3.77 -4.09
C LEU A 84 -40.00 -4.51 -4.09
N SER A 85 -41.13 -3.80 -4.03
CA SER A 85 -42.48 -4.41 -3.94
C SER A 85 -42.80 -5.42 -5.05
N GLY A 86 -42.23 -5.26 -6.25
CA GLY A 86 -42.42 -6.15 -7.39
C GLY A 86 -41.32 -7.21 -7.59
N LYS A 87 -40.37 -7.33 -6.66
CA LYS A 87 -39.16 -8.16 -6.80
C LYS A 87 -39.14 -9.29 -5.78
N THR A 88 -38.36 -10.34 -6.04
CA THR A 88 -38.16 -11.41 -5.05
C THR A 88 -37.07 -10.98 -4.07
N VAL A 89 -37.39 -10.89 -2.78
CA VAL A 89 -36.46 -10.47 -1.72
C VAL A 89 -36.28 -11.58 -0.69
N LEU A 90 -35.04 -12.00 -0.46
CA LEU A 90 -34.65 -12.84 0.67
C LEU A 90 -33.84 -12.00 1.64
N LEU A 91 -34.40 -11.76 2.82
CA LEU A 91 -33.77 -10.99 3.89
C LEU A 91 -33.36 -11.92 5.04
N VAL A 92 -32.07 -11.86 5.42
CA VAL A 92 -31.57 -12.39 6.68
C VAL A 92 -31.45 -11.22 7.65
N THR A 93 -32.09 -11.30 8.82
CA THR A 93 -32.08 -10.22 9.81
C THR A 93 -32.10 -10.77 11.23
N HIS A 94 -31.41 -10.09 12.14
CA HIS A 94 -31.52 -10.32 13.57
C HIS A 94 -32.62 -9.46 14.23
N GLN A 95 -33.12 -8.45 13.52
CA GLN A 95 -34.17 -7.56 14.02
C GLN A 95 -35.55 -8.16 13.73
N VAL A 96 -36.29 -8.45 14.81
CA VAL A 96 -37.57 -9.17 14.75
C VAL A 96 -38.73 -8.25 14.34
N ASP A 97 -38.56 -6.93 14.50
CA ASP A 97 -39.61 -5.93 14.26
C ASP A 97 -40.07 -5.85 12.80
N PHE A 98 -39.23 -6.23 11.84
CA PHE A 98 -39.55 -6.18 10.41
C PHE A 98 -40.18 -7.47 9.87
N LEU A 99 -40.13 -8.57 10.61
CA LEU A 99 -40.63 -9.88 10.17
C LEU A 99 -42.14 -9.91 9.82
N PRO A 100 -43.04 -9.16 10.48
CA PRO A 100 -44.46 -9.19 10.16
C PRO A 100 -44.82 -8.71 8.75
N ALA A 101 -43.93 -7.95 8.10
CA ALA A 101 -44.17 -7.40 6.77
C ALA A 101 -43.83 -8.38 5.63
N PHE A 102 -43.21 -9.52 5.94
CA PHE A 102 -42.83 -10.55 4.94
C PHE A 102 -43.91 -11.63 4.80
N ASP A 103 -44.04 -12.17 3.59
CA ASP A 103 -45.02 -13.22 3.28
C ASP A 103 -44.75 -14.55 4.01
N SER A 104 -43.47 -14.89 4.20
CA SER A 104 -43.04 -16.13 4.83
C SER A 104 -41.74 -15.91 5.58
N VAL A 105 -41.61 -16.52 6.76
CA VAL A 105 -40.42 -16.45 7.61
C VAL A 105 -39.87 -17.88 7.79
N MET A 106 -38.55 -18.03 7.66
CA MET A 106 -37.86 -19.31 7.81
C MET A 106 -36.99 -19.27 9.07
N LEU A 107 -37.28 -20.16 10.03
CA LEU A 107 -36.47 -20.34 11.23
C LEU A 107 -35.44 -21.44 10.98
N MET A 108 -34.16 -21.13 11.21
CA MET A 108 -33.06 -22.06 11.06
C MET A 108 -32.30 -22.23 12.37
N ALA A 109 -31.87 -23.46 12.67
CA ALA A 109 -30.97 -23.76 13.77
C ALA A 109 -29.98 -24.85 13.36
N VAL A 110 -28.70 -24.68 13.71
CA VAL A 110 -27.63 -25.68 13.48
C VAL A 110 -27.54 -26.15 12.01
N GLY A 111 -27.83 -25.25 11.06
CA GLY A 111 -27.78 -25.55 9.62
C GLY A 111 -29.01 -26.27 9.07
N GLU A 112 -30.05 -26.52 9.88
CA GLU A 112 -31.33 -27.10 9.44
C GLU A 112 -32.45 -26.07 9.52
N ILE A 113 -33.42 -26.17 8.60
CA ILE A 113 -34.65 -25.36 8.62
C ILE A 113 -35.64 -26.05 9.55
N LEU A 114 -35.91 -25.44 10.70
CA LEU A 114 -36.84 -25.97 11.69
C LEU A 114 -38.28 -25.80 11.23
N GLN A 115 -38.62 -24.59 10.76
CA GLN A 115 -39.97 -24.27 10.35
C GLN A 115 -39.97 -23.12 9.34
N ALA A 116 -40.88 -23.17 8.37
CA ALA A 116 -41.17 -22.09 7.43
C ALA A 116 -42.67 -21.81 7.45
N ALA A 117 -43.07 -20.63 7.90
CA ALA A 117 -44.48 -20.22 7.89
C ALA A 117 -44.62 -18.68 7.98
N PRO A 118 -45.82 -18.12 7.71
CA PRO A 118 -46.09 -16.71 7.96
C PRO A 118 -45.87 -16.33 9.44
N TYR A 119 -45.51 -15.06 9.69
CA TYR A 119 -45.16 -14.55 11.02
C TYR A 119 -46.18 -14.93 12.11
N HIS A 120 -47.47 -14.68 11.85
CA HIS A 120 -48.54 -14.97 12.82
C HIS A 120 -48.65 -16.46 13.17
N GLN A 121 -48.38 -17.34 12.20
CA GLN A 121 -48.43 -18.78 12.41
C GLN A 121 -47.22 -19.24 13.23
N LEU A 122 -46.01 -18.78 12.90
CA LEU A 122 -44.80 -19.09 13.66
C LEU A 122 -44.87 -18.61 15.12
N LEU A 123 -45.41 -17.41 15.33
CA LEU A 123 -45.61 -16.86 16.66
C LEU A 123 -46.56 -17.73 17.51
N SER A 124 -47.52 -18.41 16.88
CA SER A 124 -48.45 -19.31 17.60
C SER A 124 -47.92 -20.73 17.77
N SER A 125 -47.08 -21.23 16.85
CA SER A 125 -46.72 -22.64 16.76
C SER A 125 -45.36 -22.99 17.38
N SER A 126 -44.42 -22.05 17.44
CA SER A 126 -43.04 -22.31 17.86
C SER A 126 -42.69 -21.54 19.15
N GLN A 127 -42.35 -22.30 20.19
CA GLN A 127 -41.87 -21.75 21.46
C GLN A 127 -40.47 -21.12 21.31
N GLU A 128 -39.65 -21.64 20.39
CA GLU A 128 -38.31 -21.11 20.10
C GLU A 128 -38.37 -19.74 19.43
N PHE A 129 -39.30 -19.55 18.48
CA PHE A 129 -39.53 -18.26 17.85
C PHE A 129 -40.11 -17.24 18.84
N GLN A 130 -41.06 -17.64 19.70
CA GLN A 130 -41.56 -16.79 20.78
C GLN A 130 -40.44 -16.36 21.75
N GLY A 131 -39.54 -17.27 22.09
CA GLY A 131 -38.35 -16.97 22.91
C GLY A 131 -37.47 -15.89 22.28
N LEU A 132 -37.22 -15.99 20.97
CA LEU A 132 -36.44 -15.01 20.22
C LEU A 132 -37.12 -13.63 20.20
N VAL A 133 -38.44 -13.59 19.92
CA VAL A 133 -39.23 -12.34 19.88
C VAL A 133 -39.25 -11.67 21.25
N ASN A 134 -39.43 -12.43 22.33
CA ASN A 134 -39.48 -11.90 23.68
C ASN A 134 -38.12 -11.39 24.16
N ALA A 135 -37.04 -12.13 23.87
CA ALA A 135 -35.67 -11.70 24.18
C ALA A 135 -35.30 -10.40 23.45
N HIS A 136 -35.75 -10.25 22.19
CA HIS A 136 -35.54 -9.01 21.44
C HIS A 136 -36.34 -7.83 22.04
N LYS A 137 -37.60 -8.04 22.43
CA LYS A 137 -38.42 -7.00 23.09
C LYS A 137 -37.86 -6.54 24.42
N GLU A 138 -37.29 -7.44 25.22
CA GLU A 138 -36.64 -7.08 26.49
C GLU A 138 -35.38 -6.23 26.26
N THR A 139 -34.58 -6.57 25.23
CA THR A 139 -33.37 -5.84 24.88
C THR A 139 -33.70 -4.44 24.30
N ALA A 140 -34.65 -4.36 23.38
CA ALA A 140 -35.10 -3.09 22.79
C ALA A 140 -35.87 -2.18 23.77
N GLY A 141 -36.55 -2.77 24.76
CA GLY A 141 -37.25 -2.03 25.83
C GLY A 141 -36.31 -1.38 26.85
N SER A 142 -35.14 -1.96 27.09
CA SER A 142 -34.12 -1.42 27.99
C SER A 142 -33.46 -0.15 27.45
N GLU A 143 -33.21 -0.07 26.14
CA GLU A 143 -32.62 1.12 25.50
C GLU A 143 -33.58 2.32 25.53
N ARG A 144 -34.90 2.10 25.40
CA ARG A 144 -35.91 3.16 25.44
C ARG A 144 -36.15 3.78 26.82
N LEU A 145 -35.73 3.13 27.91
CA LEU A 145 -35.96 3.61 29.28
C LEU A 145 -34.88 4.59 29.79
N THR A 146 -33.89 4.95 28.98
CA THR A 146 -32.81 5.88 29.39
C THR A 146 -32.99 7.34 28.97
N GLU A 147 -34.04 7.68 28.22
CA GLU A 147 -34.31 9.07 27.76
C GLU A 147 -35.42 9.82 28.54
N GLY A 148 -35.83 9.33 29.71
CA GLY A 148 -36.89 9.99 30.48
C GLY A 148 -36.63 9.97 31.97
N ASN A 149 -35.82 10.90 32.49
CA ASN A 149 -35.99 11.51 33.82
C ASN A 149 -34.95 12.63 34.02
N ASP A 150 -35.43 13.87 33.89
CA ASP A 150 -34.73 15.08 34.29
C ASP A 150 -35.10 15.45 35.74
N PRO A 151 -34.13 15.58 36.66
CA PRO A 151 -34.32 16.40 37.84
C PRO A 151 -33.36 17.60 37.79
N GLN A 152 -33.93 18.74 37.42
CA GLN A 152 -33.82 20.04 38.09
C GLN A 152 -32.54 20.25 38.94
N ARG A 153 -31.58 21.00 38.39
CA ARG A 153 -30.49 21.60 39.19
C ARG A 153 -30.30 23.08 38.87
N GLU A 154 -30.18 23.81 39.98
CA GLU A 154 -30.07 25.25 40.17
C GLU A 154 -28.87 25.88 39.45
N GLY A 155 -29.01 27.16 39.12
CA GLY A 155 -28.03 27.94 38.37
C GLY A 155 -26.91 28.57 39.20
N LEU A 156 -25.83 28.91 38.47
CA LEU A 156 -24.80 29.97 38.65
C LEU A 156 -23.41 29.44 38.20
N PRO A 157 -22.50 30.28 37.68
CA PRO A 157 -22.60 31.17 36.53
C PRO A 157 -21.63 30.77 35.39
N ALA A 158 -21.89 31.29 34.19
CA ALA A 158 -21.07 31.10 32.99
C ALA A 158 -19.61 31.55 33.19
N ARG A 159 -18.66 30.62 33.08
CA ARG A 159 -17.27 30.93 32.73
C ARG A 159 -17.14 30.82 31.21
N GLU A 160 -17.01 31.97 30.57
CA GLU A 160 -16.59 32.11 29.18
C GLU A 160 -15.29 31.34 28.94
N ILE A 161 -15.38 30.20 28.25
CA ILE A 161 -14.23 29.64 27.54
C ILE A 161 -14.24 30.32 26.17
N LYS A 162 -13.35 31.30 26.01
CA LYS A 162 -12.97 31.88 24.72
C LYS A 162 -12.53 30.75 23.78
N ASN A 163 -13.44 30.28 22.93
CA ASN A 163 -13.05 29.62 21.70
C ASN A 163 -12.45 30.68 20.78
N SER A 164 -11.12 30.75 20.78
CA SER A 164 -10.37 31.34 19.69
C SER A 164 -10.66 30.53 18.43
N HIS A 165 -11.73 30.89 17.73
CA HIS A 165 -11.89 30.61 16.32
C HIS A 165 -10.72 31.30 15.60
N ILE A 166 -9.64 30.55 15.39
CA ILE A 166 -8.72 30.86 14.31
C ILE A 166 -9.49 30.47 13.06
N GLU A 167 -10.11 31.50 12.48
CA GLU A 167 -10.64 31.53 11.13
C GLU A 167 -9.45 31.34 10.16
N LYS A 168 -8.94 30.12 10.04
CA LYS A 168 -8.19 29.72 8.86
C LYS A 168 -9.23 29.39 7.80
N GLN A 169 -9.58 30.41 7.02
CA GLN A 169 -10.05 30.22 5.65
C GLN A 169 -9.03 29.35 4.90
N HIS A 170 -9.19 28.03 4.97
CA HIS A 170 -8.61 27.16 3.98
C HIS A 170 -9.47 27.32 2.73
N ARG A 171 -8.96 28.11 1.78
CA ARG A 171 -9.29 27.91 0.36
C ARG A 171 -8.81 26.50 0.02
N THR A 172 -9.66 25.50 0.19
CA THR A 172 -9.43 24.16 -0.35
C THR A 172 -9.53 24.27 -1.86
N SER A 173 -8.37 24.18 -2.51
CA SER A 173 -8.27 23.98 -3.94
C SER A 173 -9.03 22.70 -4.32
N GLN A 174 -9.67 22.71 -5.49
CA GLN A 174 -10.48 21.63 -6.09
C GLN A 174 -9.76 20.28 -6.29
N GLY A 175 -8.57 20.09 -5.70
CA GLY A 175 -7.70 18.91 -5.87
C GLY A 175 -7.20 18.26 -4.58
N ASP A 176 -7.59 18.71 -3.39
CA ASP A 176 -7.31 17.99 -2.13
C ASP A 176 -8.43 16.96 -1.88
N GLN A 177 -8.40 15.84 -2.60
CA GLN A 177 -9.19 14.66 -2.28
C GLN A 177 -8.44 13.76 -1.28
N LEU A 178 -9.17 12.85 -0.61
CA LEU A 178 -8.67 12.06 0.53
C LEU A 178 -7.42 11.24 0.18
N ILE A 179 -7.36 10.68 -1.03
CA ILE A 179 -6.21 9.92 -1.48
C ILE A 179 -5.20 10.89 -2.09
N LYS A 180 -4.14 11.19 -1.34
CA LYS A 180 -3.03 11.96 -1.90
C LYS A 180 -2.36 11.16 -3.01
N GLN A 181 -2.41 11.72 -4.22
CA GLN A 181 -1.55 11.26 -5.31
C GLN A 181 -0.10 11.39 -4.86
N GLU A 182 0.70 10.38 -5.19
CA GLU A 182 2.08 10.32 -4.74
C GLU A 182 2.86 11.52 -5.29
N GLU A 183 3.31 12.41 -4.40
CA GLU A 183 4.14 13.55 -4.79
C GLU A 183 5.44 13.02 -5.38
N LYS A 184 5.59 13.17 -6.70
CA LYS A 184 6.89 13.03 -7.37
C LYS A 184 7.79 14.12 -6.82
N GLU A 185 8.88 13.77 -6.13
CA GLU A 185 9.94 14.74 -5.85
C GLU A 185 10.45 15.32 -7.18
N VAL A 186 10.09 16.56 -7.53
CA VAL A 186 10.56 17.19 -8.78
C VAL A 186 11.98 17.70 -8.55
N GLY A 187 12.98 16.92 -8.99
CA GLY A 187 14.39 17.33 -8.89
C GLY A 187 15.38 16.16 -8.93
N ASP A 188 16.67 16.50 -9.02
CA ASP A 188 17.77 15.57 -8.82
C ASP A 188 18.20 15.60 -7.35
N THR A 189 17.88 14.55 -6.60
CA THR A 189 18.35 14.38 -5.21
C THR A 189 19.86 14.06 -5.13
N GLY A 190 20.53 13.88 -6.28
CA GLY A 190 21.97 13.71 -6.37
C GLY A 190 22.47 12.56 -5.52
N PHE A 191 23.50 12.82 -4.70
CA PHE A 191 24.13 11.80 -3.85
C PHE A 191 23.47 11.61 -2.48
N LYS A 192 22.45 12.41 -2.13
CA LYS A 192 21.85 12.41 -0.79
C LYS A 192 21.26 11.04 -0.38
N PRO A 193 20.51 10.32 -1.24
CA PRO A 193 19.96 9.00 -0.88
C PRO A 193 21.07 7.97 -0.63
N TYR A 194 22.16 8.02 -1.39
CA TYR A 194 23.30 7.11 -1.23
C TYR A 194 24.03 7.35 0.10
N ILE A 195 24.23 8.62 0.48
CA ILE A 195 24.83 8.98 1.77
C ILE A 195 23.91 8.55 2.92
N GLN A 196 22.60 8.74 2.78
CA GLN A 196 21.64 8.30 3.79
C GLN A 196 21.70 6.79 3.99
N TYR A 197 21.75 6.01 2.90
CA TYR A 197 21.93 4.55 2.96
C TYR A 197 23.23 4.17 3.68
N LEU A 198 24.36 4.78 3.30
CA LEU A 198 25.67 4.48 3.90
C LEU A 198 25.79 4.92 5.37
N ASN A 199 25.06 5.97 5.78
CA ASN A 199 25.09 6.45 7.16
C ASN A 199 24.23 5.58 8.11
N GLN A 200 23.42 4.67 7.58
CA GLN A 200 22.65 3.75 8.41
C GLN A 200 23.56 2.81 9.18
N ASN A 201 23.45 2.84 10.52
CA ASN A 201 24.07 1.89 11.43
C ASN A 201 25.57 1.63 11.17
N LYS A 202 26.33 2.71 10.89
CA LYS A 202 27.77 2.69 10.57
C LYS A 202 28.13 1.93 9.28
N GLY A 203 27.21 1.80 8.32
CA GLY A 203 27.44 1.19 7.01
C GLY A 203 28.67 1.74 6.28
N TYR A 204 28.94 3.04 6.41
CA TYR A 204 30.12 3.70 5.84
C TYR A 204 31.44 3.01 6.19
N LEU A 205 31.58 2.47 7.41
CA LEU A 205 32.80 1.74 7.81
C LEU A 205 32.98 0.47 6.97
N TYR A 206 31.93 -0.35 6.85
CA TYR A 206 31.97 -1.58 6.05
C TYR A 206 32.18 -1.28 4.57
N PHE A 207 31.57 -0.21 4.06
CA PHE A 207 31.78 0.25 2.69
C PHE A 207 33.23 0.67 2.44
N SER A 208 33.81 1.48 3.34
CA SER A 208 35.21 1.92 3.23
C SER A 208 36.19 0.74 3.27
N LEU A 209 35.93 -0.25 4.12
CA LEU A 209 36.74 -1.46 4.23
C LEU A 209 36.61 -2.37 3.00
N ALA A 210 35.39 -2.50 2.44
CA ALA A 210 35.16 -3.21 1.20
C ALA A 210 35.85 -2.53 0.00
N ALA A 211 35.79 -1.19 -0.08
CA ALA A 211 36.46 -0.40 -1.11
C ALA A 211 37.99 -0.53 -1.01
N PHE A 212 38.54 -0.47 0.20
CA PHE A 212 39.97 -0.68 0.43
C PHE A 212 40.42 -2.09 0.04
N SER A 213 39.66 -3.12 0.43
CA SER A 213 39.92 -4.51 0.01
C SER A 213 39.85 -4.68 -1.51
N HIS A 214 38.96 -3.95 -2.18
CA HIS A 214 38.88 -3.94 -3.63
C HIS A 214 40.09 -3.26 -4.29
N LEU A 215 40.57 -2.15 -3.73
CA LEU A 215 41.77 -1.47 -4.21
C LEU A 215 43.00 -2.38 -4.11
N LEU A 216 43.19 -3.07 -2.98
CA LEU A 216 44.27 -4.03 -2.79
C LEU A 216 44.19 -5.20 -3.79
N PHE A 217 43.00 -5.70 -4.04
CA PHE A 217 42.77 -6.70 -5.09
C PHE A 217 43.20 -6.18 -6.47
N ALA A 218 42.83 -4.95 -6.84
CA ALA A 218 43.20 -4.36 -8.12
C ALA A 218 44.73 -4.17 -8.25
N ILE A 219 45.39 -3.71 -7.19
CA ILE A 219 46.86 -3.60 -7.15
C ILE A 219 47.51 -4.98 -7.30
N GLY A 220 47.01 -5.99 -6.61
CA GLY A 220 47.45 -7.38 -6.74
C GLY A 220 47.35 -7.90 -8.17
N GLN A 221 46.23 -7.66 -8.84
CA GLN A 221 46.02 -8.04 -10.25
C GLN A 221 46.99 -7.36 -11.21
N ILE A 222 47.23 -6.06 -11.05
CA ILE A 222 48.21 -5.31 -11.87
C ILE A 222 49.61 -5.85 -11.62
N SER A 223 49.96 -6.09 -10.35
CA SER A 223 51.28 -6.60 -9.95
C SER A 223 51.52 -7.99 -10.53
N GLN A 224 50.51 -8.85 -10.48
CA GLN A 224 50.53 -10.19 -11.07
C GLN A 224 50.71 -10.14 -12.60
N ASN A 225 49.98 -9.26 -13.29
CA ASN A 225 50.10 -9.10 -14.74
C ASN A 225 51.46 -8.50 -15.15
N SER A 226 51.93 -7.48 -14.43
CA SER A 226 53.23 -6.84 -14.68
C SER A 226 54.40 -7.78 -14.40
N TRP A 227 54.31 -8.61 -13.36
CA TRP A 227 55.32 -9.62 -13.04
C TRP A 227 55.43 -10.68 -14.13
N MET A 228 54.29 -11.17 -14.64
CA MET A 228 54.27 -12.10 -15.76
C MET A 228 54.86 -11.45 -17.02
N ALA A 229 54.43 -10.23 -17.36
CA ALA A 229 54.89 -9.55 -18.57
C ALA A 229 56.40 -9.28 -18.61
N THR A 230 57.06 -9.07 -17.46
CA THR A 230 58.49 -8.76 -17.42
C THR A 230 59.36 -10.02 -17.47
N ASN A 231 58.95 -11.08 -16.77
CA ASN A 231 59.80 -12.24 -16.49
C ASN A 231 59.57 -13.45 -17.41
N VAL A 232 58.65 -13.34 -18.39
CA VAL A 232 58.37 -14.42 -19.35
C VAL A 232 59.50 -14.61 -20.36
N ASP A 233 60.16 -13.51 -20.76
CA ASP A 233 61.22 -13.54 -21.78
C ASP A 233 62.64 -13.69 -21.17
N ASP A 234 62.77 -13.61 -19.85
CA ASP A 234 64.05 -13.67 -19.15
C ASP A 234 64.61 -15.10 -19.05
N PRO A 235 65.75 -15.43 -19.68
CA PRO A 235 66.31 -16.80 -19.67
C PRO A 235 66.87 -17.22 -18.31
N HIS A 236 67.03 -16.29 -17.37
CA HIS A 236 67.70 -16.51 -16.09
C HIS A 236 66.76 -17.00 -14.97
N ILE A 237 65.45 -16.90 -15.17
CA ILE A 237 64.44 -17.27 -14.17
C ILE A 237 63.88 -18.64 -14.51
N SER A 238 63.91 -19.57 -13.55
CA SER A 238 63.29 -20.88 -13.75
C SER A 238 61.77 -20.76 -13.88
N THR A 239 61.19 -21.53 -14.80
CA THR A 239 59.74 -21.58 -15.03
C THR A 239 58.95 -21.88 -13.76
N LEU A 240 59.51 -22.72 -12.87
CA LEU A 240 58.92 -23.03 -11.57
C LEU A 240 58.86 -21.82 -10.65
N ARG A 241 59.90 -20.98 -10.60
CA ARG A 241 59.92 -19.75 -9.78
C ARG A 241 58.93 -18.72 -10.32
N LEU A 242 58.81 -18.59 -11.65
CA LEU A 242 57.84 -17.69 -12.30
C LEU A 242 56.40 -18.06 -11.91
N ILE A 243 56.05 -19.34 -12.05
CA ILE A 243 54.71 -19.85 -11.71
C ILE A 243 54.44 -19.74 -10.20
N ALA A 244 55.42 -20.04 -9.34
CA ALA A 244 55.25 -19.97 -7.90
C ALA A 244 54.91 -18.54 -7.42
N VAL A 245 55.65 -17.52 -7.88
CA VAL A 245 55.38 -16.13 -7.51
C VAL A 245 54.03 -15.66 -8.04
N TYR A 246 53.69 -16.00 -9.28
CA TYR A 246 52.38 -15.68 -9.88
C TYR A 246 51.23 -16.28 -9.05
N LEU A 247 51.37 -17.54 -8.64
CA LEU A 247 50.37 -18.25 -7.85
C LEU A 247 50.24 -17.66 -6.43
N CYS A 248 51.34 -17.29 -5.79
CA CYS A 248 51.31 -16.61 -4.49
C CYS A 248 50.55 -15.27 -4.54
N ILE A 249 50.83 -14.41 -5.53
CA ILE A 249 50.13 -13.13 -5.69
C ILE A 249 48.64 -13.37 -5.99
N GLY A 250 48.33 -14.39 -6.79
CA GLY A 250 46.95 -14.80 -7.08
C GLY A 250 46.18 -15.24 -5.83
N ILE A 251 46.77 -16.07 -4.97
CA ILE A 251 46.15 -16.51 -3.71
C ILE A 251 45.88 -15.32 -2.78
N ILE A 252 46.86 -14.42 -2.62
CA ILE A 252 46.71 -13.22 -1.79
C ILE A 252 45.58 -12.32 -2.34
N SER A 253 45.52 -12.14 -3.65
CA SER A 253 44.46 -11.37 -4.31
C SER A 253 43.09 -12.02 -4.15
N MET A 254 43.01 -13.35 -4.23
CA MET A 254 41.79 -14.11 -3.98
C MET A 254 41.29 -13.92 -2.54
N LEU A 255 42.19 -13.85 -1.56
CA LEU A 255 41.82 -13.59 -0.17
C LEU A 255 41.19 -12.19 -0.03
N PHE A 256 41.75 -11.16 -0.65
CA PHE A 256 41.16 -9.81 -0.67
C PHE A 256 39.80 -9.77 -1.39
N LEU A 257 39.63 -10.58 -2.43
CA LEU A 257 38.33 -10.74 -3.10
C LEU A 257 37.28 -11.34 -2.16
N LEU A 258 37.66 -12.35 -1.36
CA LEU A 258 36.79 -12.97 -0.37
C LEU A 258 36.43 -11.99 0.76
N CYS A 259 37.42 -11.29 1.32
CA CYS A 259 37.20 -10.26 2.35
C CYS A 259 36.23 -9.18 1.85
N ARG A 260 36.42 -8.68 0.63
CA ARG A 260 35.49 -7.73 -0.01
C ARG A 260 34.07 -8.28 -0.08
N SER A 261 33.90 -9.53 -0.51
CA SER A 261 32.58 -10.17 -0.62
C SER A 261 31.86 -10.21 0.74
N ILE A 262 32.57 -10.62 1.78
CA ILE A 262 32.03 -10.67 3.15
C ILE A 262 31.60 -9.28 3.63
N PHE A 263 32.45 -8.25 3.46
CA PHE A 263 32.11 -6.90 3.91
C PHE A 263 30.91 -6.30 3.16
N VAL A 264 30.73 -6.61 1.88
CA VAL A 264 29.57 -6.15 1.09
C VAL A 264 28.27 -6.79 1.62
N VAL A 265 28.30 -8.09 1.90
CA VAL A 265 27.11 -8.79 2.44
C VAL A 265 26.77 -8.25 3.83
N VAL A 266 27.78 -8.03 4.68
CA VAL A 266 27.57 -7.43 6.02
C VAL A 266 27.01 -6.02 5.92
N LEU A 267 27.51 -5.18 5.00
CA LEU A 267 26.97 -3.86 4.72
C LEU A 267 25.48 -3.92 4.35
N GLY A 268 25.11 -4.82 3.44
CA GLY A 268 23.73 -4.96 2.97
C GLY A 268 22.77 -5.36 4.07
N ILE A 269 23.09 -6.43 4.81
CA ILE A 269 22.25 -6.94 5.90
C ILE A 269 22.09 -5.87 7.00
N GLN A 270 23.18 -5.20 7.40
CA GLN A 270 23.14 -4.23 8.49
C GLN A 270 22.32 -2.98 8.11
N SER A 271 22.49 -2.49 6.88
CA SER A 271 21.79 -1.30 6.38
C SER A 271 20.31 -1.60 6.16
N SER A 272 19.99 -2.75 5.54
CA SER A 272 18.62 -3.25 5.35
C SER A 272 17.88 -3.37 6.69
N LYS A 273 18.45 -4.08 7.66
CA LYS A 273 17.84 -4.29 8.98
C LYS A 273 17.56 -2.96 9.69
N SER A 274 18.47 -2.01 9.61
CA SER A 274 18.30 -0.66 10.17
C SER A 274 17.15 0.09 9.51
N LEU A 275 17.12 0.11 8.17
CA LEU A 275 16.08 0.77 7.39
C LEU A 275 14.70 0.15 7.65
N PHE A 276 14.62 -1.18 7.65
CA PHE A 276 13.39 -1.90 7.95
C PHE A 276 12.88 -1.60 9.36
N SER A 277 13.74 -1.62 10.37
CA SER A 277 13.34 -1.32 11.75
C SER A 277 12.86 0.13 11.91
N GLN A 278 13.51 1.09 11.25
CA GLN A 278 13.08 2.49 11.24
C GLN A 278 11.74 2.66 10.52
N LEU A 279 11.59 2.04 9.35
CA LEU A 279 10.33 2.05 8.59
C LEU A 279 9.18 1.50 9.43
N LEU A 280 9.38 0.33 10.05
CA LEU A 280 8.35 -0.33 10.85
C LEU A 280 7.96 0.49 12.08
N ASN A 281 8.95 1.03 12.82
CA ASN A 281 8.68 1.86 14.00
C ASN A 281 8.00 3.19 13.62
N SER A 282 8.39 3.79 12.49
CA SER A 282 7.73 5.00 11.99
C SER A 282 6.31 4.74 11.51
N LEU A 283 6.08 3.59 10.85
CA LEU A 283 4.76 3.18 10.38
C LEU A 283 3.83 3.03 11.58
N PHE A 284 4.18 2.21 12.58
CA PHE A 284 3.34 2.02 13.77
C PHE A 284 3.09 3.28 14.60
N ARG A 285 3.96 4.30 14.51
CA ARG A 285 3.78 5.60 15.19
C ARG A 285 3.05 6.64 14.35
N ALA A 286 2.74 6.34 13.09
CA ALA A 286 2.05 7.28 12.22
C ALA A 286 0.60 7.52 12.72
N PRO A 287 0.07 8.76 12.61
CA PRO A 287 -1.30 9.06 12.98
C PRO A 287 -2.31 8.36 12.05
N MET A 288 -3.56 8.19 12.50
CA MET A 288 -4.61 7.54 11.70
C MET A 288 -4.83 8.23 10.34
N SER A 289 -4.70 9.56 10.28
CA SER A 289 -4.79 10.33 9.04
C SER A 289 -3.80 9.92 7.95
N PHE A 290 -2.65 9.36 8.31
CA PHE A 290 -1.71 8.79 7.34
C PHE A 290 -2.34 7.57 6.67
N TYR A 291 -2.87 6.63 7.46
CA TYR A 291 -3.49 5.41 6.96
C TYR A 291 -4.75 5.68 6.12
N ASP A 292 -5.50 6.71 6.47
CA ASP A 292 -6.73 7.08 5.75
C ASP A 292 -6.42 7.72 4.38
N SER A 293 -5.26 8.37 4.25
CA SER A 293 -4.84 9.07 3.02
C SER A 293 -3.86 8.26 2.16
N THR A 294 -3.19 7.25 2.71
CA THR A 294 -2.26 6.39 1.98
C THR A 294 -2.85 5.03 1.66
N PRO A 295 -2.93 4.66 0.37
CA PRO A 295 -3.35 3.33 -0.07
C PRO A 295 -2.57 2.19 0.59
N LEU A 296 -3.25 1.12 1.01
CA LEU A 296 -2.65 -0.06 1.62
C LEU A 296 -1.68 -0.75 0.66
N GLY A 297 -2.02 -0.83 -0.63
CA GLY A 297 -1.14 -1.45 -1.61
C GLY A 297 0.15 -0.64 -1.84
N ARG A 298 0.15 0.68 -1.56
CA ARG A 298 1.37 1.50 -1.53
C ARG A 298 2.26 1.12 -0.34
N ILE A 299 1.70 0.99 0.86
CA ILE A 299 2.46 0.54 2.04
C ILE A 299 3.05 -0.86 1.77
N LEU A 300 2.24 -1.77 1.21
CA LEU A 300 2.67 -3.12 0.88
C LEU A 300 3.79 -3.13 -0.17
N SER A 301 3.69 -2.33 -1.23
CA SER A 301 4.73 -2.26 -2.27
C SER A 301 6.04 -1.72 -1.72
N ARG A 302 6.00 -0.73 -0.80
CA ARG A 302 7.19 -0.20 -0.11
C ARG A 302 7.86 -1.27 0.76
N VAL A 303 7.08 -2.01 1.55
CA VAL A 303 7.61 -3.03 2.47
C VAL A 303 8.09 -4.28 1.73
N ALA A 304 7.47 -4.65 0.61
CA ALA A 304 7.81 -5.86 -0.14
C ALA A 304 8.81 -5.58 -1.28
N SER A 305 8.39 -4.82 -2.31
CA SER A 305 9.18 -4.65 -3.53
C SER A 305 10.40 -3.75 -3.30
N ASP A 306 10.21 -2.59 -2.68
CA ASP A 306 11.29 -1.62 -2.55
C ASP A 306 12.33 -2.09 -1.53
N LEU A 307 11.89 -2.68 -0.42
CA LEU A 307 12.80 -3.29 0.54
C LEU A 307 13.59 -4.45 -0.09
N SER A 308 12.96 -5.29 -0.91
CA SER A 308 13.67 -6.37 -1.61
C SER A 308 14.78 -5.86 -2.52
N ILE A 309 14.58 -4.71 -3.20
CA ILE A 309 15.62 -4.07 -4.02
C ILE A 309 16.75 -3.55 -3.13
N VAL A 310 16.41 -2.95 -1.98
CA VAL A 310 17.41 -2.48 -1.00
C VAL A 310 18.25 -3.64 -0.44
N ASP A 311 17.62 -4.79 -0.24
CA ASP A 311 18.23 -5.98 0.33
C ASP A 311 19.15 -6.71 -0.67
N LEU A 312 18.70 -6.84 -1.92
CA LEU A 312 19.35 -7.68 -2.93
C LEU A 312 20.21 -6.91 -3.93
N ASP A 313 19.85 -5.68 -4.31
CA ASP A 313 20.47 -5.00 -5.45
C ASP A 313 21.39 -3.85 -5.04
N VAL A 314 21.02 -3.07 -4.02
CA VAL A 314 21.71 -1.82 -3.68
C VAL A 314 23.16 -2.08 -3.26
N SER A 315 23.41 -3.03 -2.36
CA SER A 315 24.76 -3.32 -1.86
C SER A 315 25.69 -3.84 -2.95
N PHE A 316 25.18 -4.69 -3.85
CA PHE A 316 25.94 -5.19 -4.99
C PHE A 316 26.20 -4.10 -6.04
N SER A 317 25.24 -3.20 -6.25
CA SER A 317 25.40 -2.06 -7.16
C SER A 317 26.54 -1.13 -6.73
N PHE A 318 26.65 -0.83 -5.43
CA PHE A 318 27.75 0.00 -4.91
C PHE A 318 29.12 -0.60 -5.22
N ILE A 319 29.29 -1.90 -5.00
CA ILE A 319 30.59 -2.54 -5.26
C ILE A 319 30.86 -2.72 -6.75
N PHE A 320 29.81 -2.90 -7.57
CA PHE A 320 29.96 -2.90 -9.02
C PHE A 320 30.48 -1.54 -9.50
N VAL A 321 29.93 -0.42 -9.01
CA VAL A 321 30.39 0.93 -9.36
C VAL A 321 31.84 1.16 -8.93
N VAL A 322 32.19 0.83 -7.68
CA VAL A 322 33.58 0.94 -7.19
C VAL A 322 34.51 0.04 -8.01
N GLY A 323 34.04 -1.15 -8.40
CA GLY A 323 34.78 -2.11 -9.20
C GLY A 323 35.06 -1.62 -10.61
N SER A 324 34.02 -1.22 -11.33
CA SER A 324 34.13 -0.71 -12.70
C SER A 324 34.96 0.56 -12.77
N THR A 325 34.81 1.48 -11.79
CA THR A 325 35.63 2.71 -11.75
C THR A 325 37.09 2.42 -11.46
N THR A 326 37.40 1.59 -10.46
CA THR A 326 38.78 1.19 -10.15
C THR A 326 39.42 0.49 -11.33
N ASN A 327 38.72 -0.44 -11.99
CA ASN A 327 39.22 -1.17 -13.15
C ASN A 327 39.46 -0.23 -14.35
N ALA A 328 38.55 0.71 -14.62
CA ALA A 328 38.73 1.70 -15.68
C ALA A 328 39.97 2.58 -15.44
N TYR A 329 40.16 3.10 -14.23
CA TYR A 329 41.34 3.90 -13.88
C TYR A 329 42.63 3.08 -13.93
N SER A 330 42.60 1.85 -13.43
CA SER A 330 43.74 0.93 -13.49
C SER A 330 44.18 0.64 -14.92
N ASN A 331 43.25 0.29 -15.82
CA ASN A 331 43.58 0.02 -17.22
C ASN A 331 44.07 1.27 -17.95
N LEU A 332 43.44 2.42 -17.70
CA LEU A 332 43.88 3.70 -18.26
C LEU A 332 45.30 4.04 -17.78
N GLY A 333 45.60 3.79 -16.51
CA GLY A 333 46.93 4.02 -15.91
C GLY A 333 48.01 3.13 -16.53
N VAL A 334 47.74 1.82 -16.65
CA VAL A 334 48.68 0.87 -17.31
C VAL A 334 48.92 1.29 -18.77
N LEU A 335 47.86 1.64 -19.50
CA LEU A 335 47.97 2.09 -20.89
C LEU A 335 48.75 3.40 -21.04
N ALA A 336 48.58 4.33 -20.09
CA ALA A 336 49.30 5.60 -20.09
C ALA A 336 50.82 5.41 -19.87
N VAL A 337 51.22 4.42 -19.06
CA VAL A 337 52.63 4.11 -18.80
C VAL A 337 53.28 3.38 -19.99
N ILE A 338 52.59 2.38 -20.56
CA ILE A 338 53.17 1.54 -21.63
C ILE A 338 53.07 2.23 -23.00
N THR A 339 51.93 2.84 -23.33
CA THR A 339 51.65 3.44 -24.64
C THR A 339 50.93 4.77 -24.49
N TRP A 340 51.67 5.82 -24.08
CA TRP A 340 51.13 7.16 -23.86
C TRP A 340 50.38 7.75 -25.07
N GLN A 341 50.72 7.31 -26.30
CA GLN A 341 50.06 7.75 -27.54
C GLN A 341 48.57 7.38 -27.59
N VAL A 342 48.16 6.28 -26.95
CA VAL A 342 46.75 5.84 -26.94
C VAL A 342 45.87 6.77 -26.11
N LEU A 343 46.47 7.59 -25.24
CA LEU A 343 45.77 8.57 -24.42
C LEU A 343 45.08 9.66 -25.25
N PHE A 344 45.63 10.00 -26.43
CA PHE A 344 44.99 10.92 -27.37
C PHE A 344 43.67 10.39 -27.94
N ILE A 345 43.53 9.07 -28.06
CA ILE A 345 42.31 8.41 -28.55
C ILE A 345 41.33 8.19 -27.40
N SER A 346 41.82 7.89 -26.20
CA SER A 346 40.97 7.62 -25.04
C SER A 346 40.27 8.87 -24.51
N ILE A 347 40.91 10.05 -24.51
CA ILE A 347 40.29 11.30 -24.02
C ILE A 347 38.99 11.65 -24.75
N PRO A 348 38.94 11.74 -26.10
CA PRO A 348 37.69 12.02 -26.83
C PRO A 348 36.62 10.94 -26.58
N MET A 349 37.04 9.68 -26.46
CA MET A 349 36.12 8.57 -26.23
C MET A 349 35.48 8.63 -24.84
N VAL A 350 36.25 8.98 -23.81
CA VAL A 350 35.73 9.22 -22.45
C VAL A 350 34.79 10.42 -22.43
N TYR A 351 35.12 11.51 -23.13
CA TYR A 351 34.22 12.67 -23.25
C TYR A 351 32.88 12.30 -23.90
N LEU A 352 32.92 11.54 -25.01
CA LEU A 352 31.72 11.07 -25.69
C LEU A 352 30.89 10.14 -24.78
N ALA A 353 31.55 9.23 -24.06
CA ALA A 353 30.89 8.34 -23.09
C ALA A 353 30.18 9.13 -21.98
N ILE A 354 30.81 10.17 -21.41
CA ILE A 354 30.19 11.02 -20.38
C ILE A 354 28.98 11.78 -20.95
N ARG A 355 29.07 12.28 -22.19
CA ARG A 355 27.93 12.94 -22.87
C ARG A 355 26.76 11.98 -23.07
N LEU A 356 27.03 10.78 -23.58
CA LEU A 356 26.02 9.74 -23.80
C LEU A 356 25.38 9.30 -22.47
N GLN A 357 26.21 9.12 -21.43
CA GLN A 357 25.78 8.76 -20.10
C GLN A 357 24.79 9.80 -19.54
N ARG A 358 25.07 11.10 -19.65
CA ARG A 358 24.14 12.15 -19.17
C ARG A 358 22.78 12.09 -19.86
N TYR A 359 22.76 11.86 -21.17
CA TYR A 359 21.52 11.75 -21.93
C TYR A 359 20.71 10.49 -21.53
N TYR A 360 21.40 9.36 -21.39
CA TYR A 360 20.79 8.11 -20.95
C TYR A 360 20.20 8.23 -19.53
N PHE A 361 20.95 8.80 -18.58
CA PHE A 361 20.49 8.94 -17.19
C PHE A 361 19.24 9.81 -17.05
N ALA A 362 19.13 10.89 -17.83
CA ALA A 362 17.94 11.74 -17.82
C ALA A 362 16.68 10.96 -18.24
N SER A 363 16.79 10.16 -19.30
CA SER A 363 15.67 9.36 -19.82
C SER A 363 15.32 8.17 -18.93
N ALA A 364 16.34 7.42 -18.49
CA ALA A 364 16.16 6.24 -17.65
C ALA A 364 15.53 6.56 -16.29
N LYS A 365 15.88 7.72 -15.70
CA LYS A 365 15.35 8.15 -14.39
C LYS A 365 13.84 8.41 -14.45
N GLU A 366 13.35 9.08 -15.49
CA GLU A 366 11.91 9.30 -15.64
C GLU A 366 11.15 8.01 -15.96
N MET A 367 11.73 7.10 -16.74
CA MET A 367 11.15 5.78 -16.99
C MET A 367 11.04 4.93 -15.71
N MET A 368 12.08 4.89 -14.88
CA MET A 368 12.03 4.20 -13.58
C MET A 368 10.96 4.79 -12.65
N ARG A 369 10.76 6.12 -12.68
CA ARG A 369 9.70 6.77 -11.89
C ARG A 369 8.31 6.35 -12.31
N ILE A 370 8.04 6.32 -13.62
CA ILE A 370 6.73 5.89 -14.16
C ILE A 370 6.48 4.42 -13.77
N ASN A 371 7.48 3.56 -13.92
CA ASN A 371 7.36 2.14 -13.55
C ASN A 371 7.02 1.94 -12.06
N GLY A 372 7.61 2.75 -11.17
CA GLY A 372 7.31 2.71 -9.74
C GLY A 372 5.85 3.04 -9.43
N THR A 373 5.32 4.12 -10.00
CA THR A 373 3.92 4.54 -9.77
C THR A 373 2.91 3.55 -10.36
N THR A 374 3.19 2.99 -11.55
CA THR A 374 2.28 2.03 -12.20
C THR A 374 2.18 0.72 -11.43
N LYS A 375 3.28 0.24 -10.82
CA LYS A 375 3.25 -0.98 -9.99
C LYS A 375 2.35 -0.82 -8.76
N SER A 376 2.38 0.34 -8.10
CA SER A 376 1.51 0.61 -6.95
C SER A 376 0.03 0.59 -7.34
N LEU A 377 -0.32 1.12 -8.51
CA LEU A 377 -1.70 1.10 -9.01
C LEU A 377 -2.21 -0.33 -9.25
N VAL A 378 -1.39 -1.18 -9.87
CA VAL A 378 -1.73 -2.59 -10.12
C VAL A 378 -1.90 -3.35 -8.80
N ALA A 379 -1.02 -3.11 -7.82
CA ALA A 379 -1.13 -3.74 -6.50
C ALA A 379 -2.41 -3.32 -5.77
N ASN A 380 -2.79 -2.03 -5.83
CA ASN A 380 -4.04 -1.54 -5.25
C ASN A 380 -5.26 -2.23 -5.89
N HIS A 381 -5.33 -2.27 -7.23
CA HIS A 381 -6.43 -2.95 -7.93
C HIS A 381 -6.52 -4.44 -7.60
N LEU A 382 -5.38 -5.14 -7.49
CA LEU A 382 -5.36 -6.54 -7.10
C LEU A 382 -5.90 -6.73 -5.68
N ALA A 383 -5.50 -5.88 -4.74
CA ALA A 383 -5.95 -5.94 -3.35
C ALA A 383 -7.47 -5.69 -3.24
N GLU A 384 -8.00 -4.71 -3.96
CA GLU A 384 -9.44 -4.46 -4.04
C GLU A 384 -10.20 -5.65 -4.65
N PHE A 385 -9.68 -6.22 -5.73
CA PHE A 385 -10.29 -7.38 -6.39
C PHE A 385 -10.38 -8.60 -5.45
N CYS A 386 -9.30 -8.90 -4.73
CA CYS A 386 -9.29 -9.99 -3.75
C CYS A 386 -10.31 -9.77 -2.63
N CYS A 387 -10.42 -8.55 -2.11
CA CYS A 387 -11.43 -8.24 -1.09
C CYS A 387 -12.87 -8.33 -1.62
N ARG A 388 -13.12 -7.96 -2.88
CA ARG A 388 -14.47 -7.92 -3.50
C ARG A 388 -14.84 -9.16 -4.31
N SER A 389 -14.09 -10.25 -4.17
CA SER A 389 -14.29 -11.48 -4.96
C SER A 389 -15.73 -12.04 -4.89
N HIS A 390 -16.36 -12.02 -3.71
CA HIS A 390 -17.74 -12.49 -3.55
C HIS A 390 -18.76 -11.53 -4.18
N ASP A 391 -18.66 -10.23 -3.91
CA ASP A 391 -19.55 -9.21 -4.48
C ASP A 391 -19.50 -9.18 -6.01
N ASN A 392 -18.29 -9.26 -6.59
CA ASN A 392 -18.09 -9.21 -8.03
C ASN A 392 -18.67 -10.43 -8.77
N LYS A 393 -18.69 -11.60 -8.12
CA LYS A 393 -19.34 -12.80 -8.65
C LYS A 393 -20.86 -12.71 -8.59
N GLY A 394 -21.42 -12.10 -7.53
CA GLY A 394 -22.86 -11.90 -7.39
C GLY A 394 -23.44 -10.91 -8.41
N LEU A 395 -22.68 -9.87 -8.79
CA LEU A 395 -23.17 -8.78 -9.64
C LEU A 395 -23.07 -9.03 -11.17
N GLN A 396 -22.67 -10.23 -11.65
CA GLN A 396 -22.27 -10.47 -13.06
C GLN A 396 -21.25 -9.44 -13.61
N GLY A 397 -20.58 -8.66 -12.75
CA GLY A 397 -19.66 -7.58 -13.11
C GLY A 397 -18.31 -8.05 -13.65
N GLY A 398 -18.10 -9.36 -13.77
CA GLY A 398 -16.83 -9.95 -14.24
C GLY A 398 -16.40 -9.54 -15.66
N ARG A 399 -17.27 -8.91 -16.46
CA ARG A 399 -16.92 -8.43 -17.81
C ARG A 399 -16.42 -6.98 -17.88
N THR A 400 -16.58 -6.18 -16.83
CA THR A 400 -16.20 -4.75 -16.84
C THR A 400 -14.81 -4.48 -16.25
N PHE A 401 -14.16 -5.51 -15.70
CA PHE A 401 -12.85 -5.43 -15.04
C PHE A 401 -11.70 -6.09 -15.84
N LEU A 402 -11.99 -6.58 -17.05
CA LEU A 402 -11.01 -6.96 -18.09
C LEU A 402 -10.97 -5.86 -19.14
#